data_AF-F3CBN2-F1
#
_entry.id   AF-F3CBN2-F1
#
_cell.length_a   1.000
_cell.length_b   1.000
_cell.length_c   1.000
_cell.angle_alpha   90.00
_cell.angle_beta   90.00
_cell.angle_gamma   90.00
#
_symmetry.space_group_name_H-M   'P 1'
#
loop_
_entity.id
_entity.type
_entity.pdbx_description
1 polymer ?
#
loop_
_entity_poly.entity_id
_entity_poly.type
_entity_poly.pdbx_seq_one_letter_code
_entity_poly.pdbx_strand_id
1 'polypeptide(L)'
;DAGYTRIASLGALLFGALSFLPGLIHPAYSVIGLAVTGVVLDFCVQTSMVLGQRTVYALDAASRSRLNALYMTSIFIGGAIGSAVASPLFDHGGWTWVLIAGTVLPLTALLALLRDRSRQNA
;
A
#
# COMPACT_ATOMS: atom_id res chain seq x y z
N ASP A 1 5.57 -21.45 -5.60
CA ASP A 1 4.87 -20.75 -4.51
C ASP A 1 3.44 -21.27 -4.47
N ALA A 2 2.92 -21.73 -3.33
CA ALA A 2 1.61 -22.41 -3.24
C ALA A 2 0.40 -21.43 -3.27
N GLY A 3 0.56 -20.24 -3.87
CA GLY A 3 -0.47 -19.19 -3.94
C GLY A 3 -0.52 -18.24 -2.73
N TYR A 4 0.23 -18.50 -1.65
CA TYR A 4 0.18 -17.71 -0.42
C TYR A 4 0.63 -16.25 -0.58
N THR A 5 1.68 -15.98 -1.37
CA THR A 5 2.12 -14.61 -1.65
C THR A 5 1.01 -13.76 -2.24
N ARG A 6 0.22 -14.36 -3.15
CA ARG A 6 -0.89 -13.68 -3.83
C ARG A 6 -2.04 -13.35 -2.86
N ILE A 7 -2.41 -14.29 -2.00
CA ILE A 7 -3.46 -14.07 -0.99
C ILE A 7 -3.01 -13.01 0.01
N ALA A 8 -1.75 -13.06 0.43
CA ALA A 8 -1.17 -12.09 1.34
C ALA A 8 -1.11 -10.68 0.72
N SER A 9 -0.78 -10.54 -0.57
CA SER A 9 -0.83 -9.24 -1.27
C SER A 9 -2.25 -8.68 -1.37
N LEU A 10 -3.26 -9.52 -1.67
CA LEU A 10 -4.66 -9.09 -1.66
C LEU A 10 -5.10 -8.62 -0.28
N GLY A 11 -4.74 -9.37 0.76
CA GLY A 11 -5.00 -9.01 2.15
C GLY A 11 -4.36 -7.68 2.51
N ALA A 12 -3.06 -7.51 2.24
CA ALA A 12 -2.33 -6.29 2.57
C ALA A 12 -2.92 -5.04 1.88
N LEU A 13 -3.32 -5.15 0.60
CA LEU A 13 -3.95 -4.05 -0.13
C LEU A 13 -5.35 -3.73 0.41
N LEU A 14 -6.15 -4.75 0.73
CA LEU A 14 -7.49 -4.56 1.30
C LEU A 14 -7.40 -3.94 2.70
N PHE A 15 -6.60 -4.50 3.60
CA PHE A 15 -6.44 -3.97 4.95
C PHE A 15 -5.76 -2.60 4.96
N GLY A 16 -4.84 -2.32 4.03
CA GLY A 16 -4.26 -0.99 3.85
C GLY A 16 -5.27 0.05 3.38
N ALA A 17 -6.30 -0.33 2.60
CA ALA A 17 -7.40 0.59 2.30
C ALA A 17 -8.31 0.78 3.54
N LEU A 18 -8.64 -0.31 4.24
CA LEU A 18 -9.52 -0.27 5.41
C LEU A 18 -8.88 0.40 6.64
N SER A 19 -7.54 0.50 6.69
CA SER A 19 -6.83 1.09 7.82
C SER A 19 -7.18 2.55 8.04
N PHE A 20 -7.69 3.26 7.01
CA PHE A 20 -8.09 4.67 7.11
C PHE A 20 -9.50 4.88 7.68
N LEU A 21 -10.32 3.83 7.79
CA LEU A 21 -11.69 3.93 8.33
C LEU A 21 -11.75 4.48 9.77
N PRO A 22 -10.85 4.12 10.71
CA PRO A 22 -10.84 4.71 12.04
C PRO A 22 -10.59 6.22 12.04
N GLY A 23 -9.96 6.76 10.99
CA GLY A 23 -9.75 8.20 10.81
C GLY A 23 -11.06 8.98 10.57
N LEU A 24 -12.17 8.30 10.29
CA LEU A 24 -13.50 8.90 10.11
C LEU A 24 -14.32 8.97 11.41
N ILE A 25 -13.79 8.45 12.53
CA ILE A 25 -14.47 8.39 13.83
C ILE A 25 -14.49 9.77 14.50
N HIS A 26 -15.54 10.03 15.27
CA HIS A 26 -15.81 11.29 16.01
C HIS A 26 -14.57 11.82 16.77
N PRO A 27 -14.36 13.16 16.82
CA PRO A 27 -13.14 13.80 17.33
C PRO A 27 -12.65 13.36 18.72
N ALA A 28 -13.55 12.87 19.60
CA ALA A 28 -13.21 12.42 20.95
C ALA A 28 -12.23 11.22 20.99
N TYR A 29 -12.18 10.39 19.94
CA TYR A 29 -11.28 9.22 19.85
C TYR A 29 -10.29 9.31 18.67
N SER A 30 -10.17 10.50 18.07
CA SER A 30 -9.38 10.72 16.85
C SER A 30 -7.92 10.27 16.97
N VAL A 31 -7.25 10.53 18.09
CA VAL A 31 -5.84 10.14 18.31
C VAL A 31 -5.67 8.61 18.32
N ILE A 32 -6.59 7.89 18.97
CA ILE A 32 -6.56 6.42 19.00
C ILE A 32 -6.84 5.87 17.59
N GLY A 33 -7.81 6.46 16.87
CA GLY A 33 -8.09 6.10 15.48
C GLY A 33 -6.89 6.29 14.56
N LEU A 34 -6.15 7.39 14.72
CA LEU A 34 -4.90 7.66 14.00
C LEU A 34 -3.80 6.66 14.34
N ALA A 35 -3.63 6.33 15.62
CA ALA A 35 -2.64 5.34 16.04
C ALA A 35 -2.92 3.96 15.43
N VAL A 36 -4.18 3.51 15.48
CA VAL A 36 -4.61 2.25 14.87
C VAL A 36 -4.39 2.28 13.35
N THR A 37 -4.76 3.38 12.70
CA THR A 37 -4.53 3.59 11.26
C THR A 37 -3.06 3.42 10.92
N GLY A 38 -2.16 4.11 11.65
CA GLY A 38 -0.73 4.05 11.42
C GLY A 38 -0.14 2.65 11.60
N VAL A 39 -0.50 1.96 12.68
CA VAL A 39 0.00 0.60 12.96
C VAL A 39 -0.45 -0.41 11.90
N VAL A 40 -1.73 -0.39 11.54
CA VAL A 40 -2.27 -1.33 10.53
C VAL A 40 -1.68 -1.03 9.16
N LEU A 41 -1.56 0.24 8.80
CA LEU A 41 -0.97 0.65 7.53
C LEU A 41 0.50 0.24 7.42
N ASP A 42 1.31 0.49 8.47
CA ASP A 42 2.72 0.08 8.52
C ASP A 42 2.87 -1.43 8.32
N PHE A 43 2.08 -2.23 9.02
CA PHE A 43 2.08 -3.68 8.87
C PHE A 43 1.76 -4.11 7.42
N CYS A 44 0.79 -3.46 6.78
CA CYS A 44 0.42 -3.76 5.39
C CYS A 44 1.53 -3.38 4.39
N VAL A 45 2.19 -2.24 4.61
CA VAL A 45 3.32 -1.77 3.79
C VAL A 45 4.51 -2.73 3.95
N GLN A 46 4.88 -3.06 5.18
CA GLN A 46 5.98 -3.98 5.48
C GLN A 46 5.72 -5.37 4.91
N THR A 47 4.49 -5.88 5.03
CA THR A 47 4.09 -7.15 4.41
C THR A 47 4.26 -7.11 2.89
N SER A 48 3.77 -6.04 2.25
CA SER A 48 3.91 -5.85 0.80
C SER A 48 5.38 -5.77 0.38
N MET A 49 6.22 -5.14 1.21
CA MET A 49 7.65 -5.03 0.96
C MET A 49 8.34 -6.38 0.99
N VAL A 50 8.10 -7.17 2.03
CA VAL A 50 8.68 -8.51 2.20
C VAL A 50 8.26 -9.45 1.06
N LEU A 51 6.98 -9.43 0.68
CA LEU A 51 6.47 -10.24 -0.44
C LEU A 51 7.06 -9.83 -1.79
N GLY A 52 7.20 -8.52 -2.02
CA GLY A 52 7.84 -7.97 -3.23
C GLY A 52 9.31 -8.37 -3.32
N GLN A 53 10.06 -8.21 -2.23
CA GLN A 53 11.45 -8.65 -2.16
C GLN A 53 11.60 -10.15 -2.38
N ARG A 54 10.75 -10.99 -1.77
CA ARG A 54 10.75 -12.44 -2.01
C ARG A 54 10.59 -12.77 -3.49
N THR A 55 9.73 -12.04 -4.19
CA THR A 55 9.52 -12.21 -5.64
C THR A 55 10.75 -11.80 -6.43
N VAL A 56 11.40 -10.68 -6.08
CA VAL A 56 12.66 -10.24 -6.70
C VAL A 56 13.79 -11.26 -6.47
N TYR A 57 13.92 -11.79 -5.26
CA TYR A 57 14.96 -12.77 -4.91
C TYR A 57 14.74 -14.15 -5.54
N ALA A 58 13.52 -14.48 -5.97
CA ALA A 58 13.24 -15.72 -6.69
C ALA A 58 13.77 -15.74 -8.13
N LEU A 59 14.14 -14.58 -8.70
CA LEU A 59 14.69 -14.46 -10.06
C LEU A 59 16.16 -14.86 -10.12
N ASP A 60 16.71 -14.96 -11.34
CA ASP A 60 18.12 -15.33 -11.56
C ASP A 60 19.09 -14.35 -10.91
N ALA A 61 20.19 -14.88 -10.35
CA ALA A 61 21.17 -14.14 -9.57
C ALA A 61 21.76 -12.93 -10.30
N ALA A 62 21.95 -13.01 -11.61
CA ALA A 62 22.50 -11.90 -12.41
C ALA A 62 21.57 -10.67 -12.46
N SER A 63 20.26 -10.89 -12.28
CA SER A 63 19.24 -9.83 -12.37
C SER A 63 18.83 -9.23 -11.02
N ARG A 64 19.04 -9.96 -9.91
CA ARG A 64 18.54 -9.62 -8.56
C ARG A 64 18.94 -8.23 -8.09
N SER A 65 20.22 -7.88 -8.21
CA SER A 65 20.74 -6.60 -7.71
C SER A 65 20.08 -5.41 -8.42
N ARG A 66 19.97 -5.49 -9.75
CA ARG A 66 19.32 -4.46 -10.59
C ARG A 66 17.83 -4.35 -10.29
N LEU A 67 17.14 -5.47 -10.18
CA LEU A 67 15.71 -5.50 -9.89
C LEU A 67 15.39 -4.99 -8.48
N ASN A 68 16.22 -5.33 -7.48
CA ASN A 68 16.06 -4.80 -6.13
C ASN A 68 16.29 -3.29 -6.08
N ALA A 69 17.29 -2.78 -6.81
CA ALA A 69 17.51 -1.35 -6.93
C ALA A 69 16.30 -0.63 -7.58
N LEU A 70 15.76 -1.17 -8.67
CA LEU A 70 14.55 -0.64 -9.32
C LEU A 70 13.33 -0.70 -8.40
N TYR A 71 13.18 -1.79 -7.65
CA TYR A 71 12.10 -1.97 -6.69
C TYR A 71 12.15 -0.91 -5.58
N MET A 72 13.30 -0.74 -4.93
CA MET A 72 13.48 0.28 -3.89
C MET A 72 13.33 1.69 -4.43
N THR A 73 13.87 1.96 -5.62
CA THR A 73 13.69 3.25 -6.31
C THR A 73 12.21 3.55 -6.53
N SER A 74 11.42 2.56 -6.93
CA SER A 74 9.97 2.72 -7.14
C SER A 74 9.23 3.04 -5.84
N ILE A 75 9.60 2.39 -4.72
CA ILE A 75 9.05 2.71 -3.40
C ILE A 75 9.36 4.16 -3.01
N PHE A 76 10.62 4.59 -3.19
CA PHE A 76 11.02 5.97 -2.89
C PHE A 76 10.30 7.01 -3.75
N ILE A 77 10.13 6.75 -5.04
CA ILE A 77 9.35 7.62 -5.94
C ILE A 77 7.91 7.73 -5.42
N GLY A 78 7.28 6.60 -5.06
CA GLY A 78 5.95 6.59 -4.46
C GLY A 78 5.87 7.41 -3.18
N GLY A 79 6.83 7.25 -2.27
CA GLY A 79 6.92 8.02 -1.04
C GLY A 79 7.12 9.52 -1.26
N ALA A 80 7.93 9.90 -2.25
CA ALA A 80 8.15 11.29 -2.64
C ALA A 80 6.88 11.93 -3.20
N ILE A 81 6.19 11.24 -4.12
CA ILE A 81 4.90 11.70 -4.67
C ILE A 81 3.86 11.82 -3.56
N GLY A 82 3.74 10.80 -2.70
CA GLY A 82 2.82 10.82 -1.57
C GLY A 82 3.06 12.01 -0.64
N SER A 83 4.33 12.27 -0.31
CA SER A 83 4.72 13.41 0.54
C SER A 83 4.41 14.76 -0.12
N ALA A 84 4.67 14.90 -1.43
CA ALA A 84 4.40 16.12 -2.17
C ALA A 84 2.89 16.43 -2.28
N VAL A 85 2.05 15.39 -2.37
CA VAL A 85 0.60 15.52 -2.52
C VAL A 85 -0.11 15.64 -1.15
N ALA A 86 0.48 15.14 -0.07
CA ALA A 86 -0.12 15.14 1.26
C ALA A 86 -0.42 16.56 1.78
N SER A 87 0.54 17.49 1.73
CA SER A 87 0.34 18.84 2.25
C SER A 87 -0.74 19.62 1.49
N PRO A 88 -0.73 19.69 0.15
CA PRO A 88 -1.78 20.37 -0.59
C PRO A 88 -3.18 19.78 -0.36
N LEU A 89 -3.29 18.45 -0.23
CA LEU A 89 -4.57 17.80 0.11
C LEU A 89 -5.08 18.21 1.49
N PHE A 90 -4.18 18.28 2.47
CA PHE A 90 -4.52 18.73 3.81
C PHE A 90 -4.93 20.20 3.83
N ASP A 91 -4.24 21.07 3.11
CA ASP A 91 -4.53 22.51 3.12
C ASP A 91 -5.91 22.83 2.53
N HIS A 92 -6.31 22.14 1.45
CA HIS A 92 -7.59 22.41 0.78
C HIS A 92 -8.76 21.63 1.38
N GLY A 93 -8.47 20.46 1.93
CA GLY A 93 -9.48 19.46 2.24
C GLY A 93 -9.45 18.94 3.69
N GLY A 94 -8.48 19.41 4.47
CA GLY A 94 -8.19 18.89 5.79
C GLY A 94 -7.89 17.39 5.76
N TRP A 95 -8.15 16.76 6.91
CA TRP A 95 -7.82 15.36 7.12
C TRP A 95 -8.63 14.40 6.24
N THR A 96 -9.88 14.75 5.91
CA THR A 96 -10.76 13.93 5.08
C THR A 96 -10.15 13.62 3.71
N TRP A 97 -9.53 14.62 3.07
CA TRP A 97 -8.91 14.41 1.76
C TRP A 97 -7.63 13.56 1.83
N VAL A 98 -6.88 13.65 2.92
CA VAL A 98 -5.74 12.77 3.19
C VAL A 98 -6.22 11.32 3.35
N LEU A 99 -7.31 11.09 4.09
CA LEU A 99 -7.91 9.76 4.25
C LEU A 99 -8.41 9.19 2.92
N ILE A 100 -9.09 10.01 2.11
CA ILE A 100 -9.59 9.60 0.78
C ILE A 100 -8.41 9.20 -0.12
N ALA A 101 -7.39 10.04 -0.24
CA ALA A 101 -6.22 9.75 -1.06
C ALA A 101 -5.49 8.48 -0.57
N GLY A 102 -5.30 8.35 0.75
CA GLY A 102 -4.70 7.18 1.37
C GLY A 102 -5.48 5.89 1.11
N THR A 103 -6.81 5.96 1.00
CA THR A 103 -7.68 4.81 0.71
C THR A 103 -7.69 4.47 -0.79
N VAL A 104 -7.72 5.48 -1.67
CA VAL A 104 -7.83 5.27 -3.13
C VAL A 104 -6.60 4.57 -3.71
N LEU A 105 -5.40 4.92 -3.24
CA LEU A 105 -4.15 4.32 -3.75
C LEU A 105 -4.12 2.78 -3.60
N PRO A 106 -4.26 2.18 -2.40
CA PRO A 106 -4.29 0.73 -2.25
C PRO A 106 -5.49 0.08 -2.96
N LEU A 107 -6.64 0.76 -3.06
CA LEU A 107 -7.79 0.26 -3.84
C LEU A 107 -7.48 0.17 -5.34
N THR A 108 -6.83 1.18 -5.93
CA THR A 108 -6.45 1.12 -7.34
C THR A 108 -5.46 -0.01 -7.62
N ALA A 109 -4.49 -0.23 -6.73
CA ALA A 109 -3.58 -1.36 -6.81
C ALA A 109 -4.31 -2.71 -6.66
N LEU A 110 -5.28 -2.79 -5.74
CA LEU A 110 -6.12 -3.98 -5.56
C LEU A 110 -6.91 -4.31 -6.83
N LEU A 111 -7.54 -3.31 -7.44
CA LEU A 111 -8.28 -3.47 -8.69
C LEU A 111 -7.37 -3.92 -9.83
N ALA A 112 -6.17 -3.37 -9.94
CA ALA A 112 -5.18 -3.79 -10.93
C ALA A 112 -4.80 -5.28 -10.76
N LEU A 113 -4.56 -5.71 -9.52
CA LEU A 113 -4.23 -7.11 -9.20
C LEU A 113 -5.39 -8.08 -9.46
N LEU A 114 -6.64 -7.65 -9.19
CA LEU A 114 -7.83 -8.42 -9.52
C LEU A 114 -8.06 -8.52 -11.03
N ARG A 115 -7.79 -7.44 -11.78
CA ARG A 115 -7.90 -7.44 -13.25
C ARG A 115 -6.88 -8.39 -13.88
N ASP A 116 -5.64 -8.39 -13.40
CA ASP A 116 -4.62 -9.30 -13.92
C ASP A 116 -5.02 -10.77 -13.73
N ARG A 117 -5.69 -11.10 -12.61
CA ARG A 117 -6.31 -12.43 -12.40
C ARG A 117 -7.33 -12.79 -13.46
N SER A 118 -8.24 -11.86 -13.80
CA SER A 118 -9.28 -12.13 -14.80
C SER A 118 -8.70 -12.43 -16.18
N ARG A 119 -7.52 -11.87 -16.50
CA ARG A 119 -6.82 -12.11 -17.77
C ARG A 119 -6.07 -13.44 -17.80
N GLN A 120 -5.52 -13.88 -16.68
CA GLN A 120 -4.81 -15.17 -16.59
C GLN A 120 -5.76 -16.37 -16.55
N ASN A 121 -7.03 -16.16 -16.17
CA ASN A 121 -8.06 -17.19 -16.06
C ASN A 121 -8.95 -17.32 -17.32
N ALA A 122 -8.78 -16.44 -18.32
CA ALA A 122 -9.51 -16.45 -19.59
C ALA A 122 -8.64 -17.04 -20.70
#